data_AF-A0A1X0FBJ3-F1
#
_entry.id   AF-A0A1X0FBJ3-F1
#
_cell.length_a   1.000
_cell.length_b   1.000
_cell.length_c   1.000
_cell.angle_alpha   90.00
_cell.angle_beta   90.00
_cell.angle_gamma   90.00
#
_symmetry.space_group_name_H-M   'P 1'
#
loop_
_entity.id
_entity.type
_entity.pdbx_description
1 polymer ?
#
loop_
_entity_poly.entity_id
_entity_poly.type
_entity_poly.pdbx_seq_one_letter_code
_entity_poly.pdbx_strand_id
1 'polypeptide(L)'
;MMLDYGAFPPEFNSARIYSGPGSGSLMAAASAWSALAAELNSAALSYEQVVTALSSEDWTGTASATMAQAVAPYITWMTTTAAQAEEAATQARAAAAAYETALASSVPPPLIAANRMQSQQLQATNV
;
A
#
# COMPACT_ATOMS: atom_id res chain seq x y z
N MET A 1 5.60 -17.55 13.30
CA MET A 1 6.08 -18.67 12.46
C MET A 1 5.90 -18.24 11.01
N MET A 2 6.98 -18.21 10.22
CA MET A 2 6.91 -17.84 8.80
C MET A 2 6.36 -19.04 8.01
N LEU A 3 5.48 -18.80 7.04
CA LEU A 3 4.93 -19.87 6.22
C LEU A 3 6.06 -20.45 5.35
N ASP A 4 6.27 -21.77 5.40
CA ASP A 4 7.23 -22.45 4.53
C ASP A 4 6.55 -22.86 3.21
N TYR A 5 6.74 -22.05 2.16
CA TYR A 5 6.21 -22.35 0.84
C TYR A 5 6.92 -23.54 0.16
N GLY A 6 8.14 -23.90 0.61
CA GLY A 6 8.90 -25.04 0.08
C GLY A 6 8.31 -26.40 0.49
N ALA A 7 7.51 -26.44 1.55
CA ALA A 7 6.80 -27.63 1.98
C ALA A 7 5.61 -28.01 1.05
N PHE A 8 5.16 -27.10 0.17
CA PHE A 8 4.06 -27.35 -0.75
C PHE A 8 4.56 -27.72 -2.15
N PRO A 9 3.86 -28.61 -2.86
CA PRO A 9 4.20 -28.93 -4.24
C PRO A 9 3.94 -27.73 -5.18
N PRO A 10 4.61 -27.65 -6.34
CA PRO A 10 4.47 -26.52 -7.26
C PRO A 10 3.03 -26.35 -7.75
N GLU A 11 2.27 -27.42 -7.91
CA GLU A 11 0.84 -27.39 -8.28
C GLU A 11 0.03 -26.50 -7.32
N PHE A 12 0.35 -26.56 -6.02
CA PHE A 12 -0.36 -25.81 -4.99
C PHE A 12 0.03 -24.33 -4.97
N ASN A 13 1.33 -24.05 -4.96
CA ASN A 13 1.83 -22.68 -4.92
C ASN A 13 1.44 -21.90 -6.18
N SER A 14 1.62 -22.52 -7.37
CA SER A 14 1.23 -21.89 -8.63
C SER A 14 -0.28 -21.72 -8.76
N ALA A 15 -1.10 -22.71 -8.40
CA ALA A 15 -2.56 -22.53 -8.50
C ALA A 15 -3.06 -21.32 -7.71
N ARG A 16 -2.52 -21.08 -6.50
CA ARG A 16 -2.94 -19.98 -5.62
C ARG A 16 -2.54 -18.60 -6.14
N ILE A 17 -1.32 -18.45 -6.68
CA ILE A 17 -0.86 -17.14 -7.15
C ILE A 17 -1.58 -16.70 -8.44
N TYR A 18 -1.96 -17.65 -9.30
CA TYR A 18 -2.66 -17.40 -10.57
C TYR A 18 -4.19 -17.28 -10.46
N SER A 19 -4.81 -17.59 -9.32
CA SER A 19 -6.28 -17.57 -9.17
C SER A 19 -6.86 -16.29 -8.56
N GLY A 20 -6.01 -15.33 -8.18
CA GLY A 20 -6.41 -14.12 -7.45
C GLY A 20 -6.90 -12.96 -8.35
N PRO A 21 -7.46 -11.90 -7.74
CA PRO A 21 -7.94 -10.72 -8.46
C PRO A 21 -6.84 -9.77 -8.98
N GLY A 22 -5.56 -10.13 -8.78
CA GLY A 22 -4.41 -9.29 -9.13
C GLY A 22 -4.13 -8.17 -8.13
N SER A 23 -3.16 -7.31 -8.46
CA SER A 23 -2.70 -6.20 -7.61
C SER A 23 -3.51 -4.90 -7.73
N GLY A 24 -4.52 -4.86 -8.60
CA GLY A 24 -5.25 -3.62 -8.92
C GLY A 24 -5.88 -2.92 -7.72
N SER A 25 -6.41 -3.67 -6.74
CA SER A 25 -6.97 -3.10 -5.51
C SER A 25 -5.90 -2.45 -4.62
N LEU A 26 -4.68 -2.99 -4.58
CA LEU A 26 -3.55 -2.38 -3.87
C LEU A 26 -3.14 -1.06 -4.55
N MET A 27 -3.19 -1.00 -5.88
CA MET A 27 -2.92 0.22 -6.62
C MET A 27 -3.99 1.28 -6.41
N ALA A 28 -5.26 0.89 -6.40
CA ALA A 28 -6.36 1.79 -6.04
C ALA A 28 -6.20 2.34 -4.61
N ALA A 29 -5.86 1.48 -3.66
CA ALA A 29 -5.60 1.89 -2.28
C ALA A 29 -4.41 2.85 -2.18
N ALA A 30 -3.32 2.60 -2.91
CA ALA A 30 -2.18 3.51 -2.96
C ALA A 30 -2.56 4.91 -3.45
N SER A 31 -3.36 4.99 -4.52
CA SER A 31 -3.85 6.27 -5.04
C SER A 31 -4.76 6.99 -4.04
N ALA A 32 -5.65 6.26 -3.36
CA ALA A 32 -6.52 6.84 -2.34
C ALA A 32 -5.74 7.40 -1.14
N TRP A 33 -4.70 6.67 -0.68
CA TRP A 33 -3.84 7.11 0.41
C TRP A 33 -3.02 8.36 0.04
N SER A 34 -2.43 8.42 -1.16
CA SER A 34 -1.73 9.65 -1.62
C SER A 34 -2.70 10.82 -1.79
N ALA A 35 -3.93 10.60 -2.26
CA ALA A 35 -4.93 11.65 -2.33
C ALA A 35 -5.30 12.19 -0.93
N LEU A 36 -5.50 11.30 0.05
CA LEU A 36 -5.76 11.71 1.43
C LEU A 36 -4.59 12.51 2.02
N ALA A 37 -3.35 12.11 1.75
CA ALA A 37 -2.18 12.86 2.20
C ALA A 37 -2.12 14.26 1.59
N ALA A 38 -2.41 14.40 0.30
CA ALA A 38 -2.48 15.69 -0.37
C ALA A 38 -3.55 16.61 0.24
N GLU A 39 -4.75 16.08 0.49
CA GLU A 39 -5.84 16.83 1.13
C GLU A 39 -5.50 17.24 2.57
N LEU A 40 -4.88 16.36 3.37
CA LEU A 40 -4.45 16.69 4.73
C LEU A 40 -3.38 17.80 4.75
N ASN A 41 -2.41 17.76 3.82
CA ASN A 41 -1.40 18.81 3.69
C ASN A 41 -2.02 20.14 3.23
N SER A 42 -2.93 20.10 2.24
CA SER A 42 -3.67 21.27 1.77
C SER A 42 -4.48 21.91 2.91
N ALA A 43 -5.18 21.09 3.69
CA ALA A 43 -5.92 21.54 4.86
C ALA A 43 -4.99 22.14 5.92
N ALA A 44 -3.86 21.50 6.23
CA ALA A 44 -2.89 22.03 7.18
C ALA A 44 -2.38 23.42 6.78
N LEU A 45 -2.01 23.61 5.50
CA LEU A 45 -1.57 24.90 4.96
C LEU A 45 -2.68 25.97 5.06
N SER A 46 -3.93 25.61 4.77
CA SER A 46 -5.07 26.52 4.91
C SER A 46 -5.27 26.95 6.37
N TYR A 47 -5.15 26.02 7.31
CA TYR A 47 -5.19 26.34 8.74
C TYR A 47 -4.04 27.27 9.16
N GLU A 48 -2.82 27.00 8.72
CA GLU A 48 -1.65 27.84 9.01
C GLU A 48 -1.82 29.28 8.48
N GLN A 49 -2.41 29.45 7.29
CA GLN A 49 -2.73 30.76 6.73
C GLN A 49 -3.72 31.53 7.61
N VAL A 50 -4.81 30.88 8.02
CA VAL A 50 -5.83 31.51 8.90
C VAL A 50 -5.24 31.84 10.27
N VAL A 51 -4.44 30.96 10.86
CA VAL A 51 -3.78 31.19 12.15
C VAL A 51 -2.75 32.32 12.07
N THR A 52 -2.04 32.42 10.95
CA THR A 52 -1.11 33.54 10.70
C THR A 52 -1.88 34.84 10.65
N ALA A 53 -2.93 34.95 9.81
CA ALA A 53 -3.76 36.15 9.72
C ALA A 53 -4.36 36.55 11.08
N LEU A 54 -4.86 35.57 11.84
CA LEU A 54 -5.41 35.75 13.18
C LEU A 54 -4.38 36.36 14.16
N SER A 55 -3.11 36.01 14.05
CA SER A 55 -2.05 36.41 15.00
C SER A 55 -1.21 37.59 14.54
N SER A 56 -1.23 37.98 13.26
CA SER A 56 -0.38 39.04 12.70
C SER A 56 -1.08 40.36 12.37
N GLU A 57 -2.42 40.38 12.31
CA GLU A 57 -3.19 41.57 11.88
C GLU A 57 -3.82 42.32 13.06
N ASP A 58 -5.09 42.74 12.96
CA ASP A 58 -5.77 43.58 13.95
C ASP A 58 -6.10 42.87 15.28
N TRP A 59 -5.93 41.55 15.36
CA TRP A 59 -6.31 40.72 16.52
C TRP A 59 -5.09 40.22 17.30
N THR A 60 -4.29 41.12 17.88
CA THR A 60 -3.05 40.78 18.62
C THR A 60 -3.23 40.55 20.13
N GLY A 61 -4.48 40.46 20.61
CA GLY A 61 -4.78 40.27 22.03
C GLY A 61 -4.58 38.83 22.54
N THR A 62 -4.59 38.64 23.86
CA THR A 62 -4.42 37.34 24.53
C THR A 62 -5.39 36.26 24.02
N ALA A 63 -6.62 36.64 23.65
CA ALA A 63 -7.62 35.72 23.11
C ALA A 63 -7.19 35.11 21.77
N SER A 64 -6.62 35.92 20.86
CA SER A 64 -6.10 35.45 19.58
C SER A 64 -4.90 34.52 19.75
N ALA A 65 -3.95 34.91 20.61
CA ALA A 65 -2.79 34.07 20.94
C ALA A 65 -3.21 32.71 21.54
N THR A 66 -4.24 32.70 22.39
CA THR A 66 -4.77 31.47 23.00
C THR A 66 -5.41 30.55 21.94
N MET A 67 -6.16 31.13 20.99
CA MET A 67 -6.74 30.38 19.87
C MET A 67 -5.66 29.79 18.95
N ALA A 68 -4.63 30.56 18.60
CA ALA A 68 -3.51 30.09 17.79
C ALA A 68 -2.78 28.90 18.45
N GLN A 69 -2.58 28.94 19.77
CA GLN A 69 -1.99 27.82 20.51
C GLN A 69 -2.91 26.59 20.57
N ALA A 70 -4.22 26.80 20.74
CA ALA A 70 -5.19 25.71 20.86
C ALA A 70 -5.30 24.85 19.59
N VAL A 71 -5.12 25.44 18.41
CA VAL A 71 -5.23 24.73 17.13
C VAL A 71 -3.92 24.06 16.67
N ALA A 72 -2.76 24.46 17.20
CA ALA A 72 -1.46 23.92 16.82
C ALA A 72 -1.35 22.37 16.88
N PRO A 73 -1.89 21.67 17.91
CA PRO A 73 -1.88 20.21 17.94
C PRO A 73 -2.67 19.57 16.79
N TYR A 74 -3.74 20.21 16.33
CA TYR A 74 -4.53 19.71 15.20
C TYR A 74 -3.79 19.85 13.87
N ILE A 75 -3.09 20.97 13.66
CA ILE A 75 -2.21 21.16 12.49
C ILE A 75 -1.09 20.11 12.49
N THR A 76 -0.47 19.88 13.65
CA THR A 76 0.56 18.85 13.81
C THR A 76 0.00 17.45 13.52
N TRP A 77 -1.21 17.15 13.96
CA TRP A 77 -1.88 15.89 13.65
C TRP A 77 -2.13 15.75 12.14
N MET A 78 -2.60 16.80 11.46
CA MET A 78 -2.85 16.77 10.01
C MET A 78 -1.56 16.48 9.22
N THR A 79 -0.47 17.21 9.49
CA THR A 79 0.81 17.03 8.77
C THR A 79 1.43 15.66 9.07
N THR A 80 1.37 15.20 10.32
CA THR A 80 1.85 13.87 10.70
C THR A 80 1.05 12.75 10.01
N THR A 81 -0.28 12.89 9.99
CA THR A 81 -1.17 11.91 9.36
C THR A 81 -1.00 11.91 7.85
N ALA A 82 -0.75 13.07 7.23
CA ALA A 82 -0.43 13.16 5.81
C ALA A 82 0.83 12.36 5.46
N ALA A 83 1.88 12.48 6.27
CA ALA A 83 3.11 11.70 6.09
C ALA A 83 2.87 10.18 6.22
N GLN A 84 2.09 9.77 7.22
CA GLN A 84 1.71 8.36 7.40
C GLN A 84 0.86 7.83 6.24
N ALA A 85 -0.03 8.65 5.70
CA ALA A 85 -0.83 8.30 4.52
C ALA A 85 0.05 8.12 3.27
N GLU A 86 1.07 8.97 3.03
CA GLU A 86 2.02 8.72 1.94
C GLU A 86 2.87 7.47 2.15
N GLU A 87 3.25 7.16 3.39
CA GLU A 87 3.92 5.90 3.71
C GLU A 87 3.02 4.70 3.38
N ALA A 88 1.75 4.74 3.81
CA ALA A 88 0.78 3.70 3.48
C ALA A 88 0.59 3.54 1.96
N ALA A 89 0.54 4.65 1.21
CA ALA A 89 0.51 4.62 -0.24
C ALA A 89 1.74 3.93 -0.82
N THR A 90 2.93 4.29 -0.36
CA THR A 90 4.21 3.71 -0.79
C THR A 90 4.26 2.20 -0.52
N GLN A 91 3.83 1.77 0.66
CA GLN A 91 3.82 0.36 1.02
C GLN A 91 2.78 -0.44 0.21
N ALA A 92 1.62 0.15 -0.10
CA ALA A 92 0.65 -0.47 -1.00
C ALA A 92 1.23 -0.66 -2.41
N ARG A 93 2.00 0.32 -2.93
CA ARG A 93 2.73 0.17 -4.20
C ARG A 93 3.79 -0.91 -4.14
N ALA A 94 4.56 -0.97 -3.05
CA ALA A 94 5.58 -1.98 -2.86
C ALA A 94 4.97 -3.40 -2.79
N ALA A 95 3.86 -3.56 -2.08
CA ALA A 95 3.14 -4.84 -2.01
C ALA A 95 2.60 -5.27 -3.38
N ALA A 96 2.04 -4.34 -4.16
CA ALA A 96 1.61 -4.61 -5.53
C ALA A 96 2.79 -5.09 -6.40
N ALA A 97 3.92 -4.38 -6.37
CA ALA A 97 5.12 -4.75 -7.13
C ALA A 97 5.70 -6.12 -6.72
N ALA A 98 5.69 -6.42 -5.42
CA ALA A 98 6.12 -7.73 -4.90
C ALA A 98 5.22 -8.86 -5.39
N TYR A 99 3.89 -8.65 -5.41
CA TYR A 99 2.94 -9.60 -5.98
C TYR A 99 3.20 -9.85 -7.47
N GLU A 100 3.35 -8.78 -8.27
CA GLU A 100 3.61 -8.92 -9.71
C GLU A 100 4.94 -9.63 -9.99
N THR A 101 5.97 -9.35 -9.19
CA THR A 101 7.27 -10.03 -9.29
C THR A 101 7.13 -11.52 -8.98
N ALA A 102 6.38 -11.87 -7.92
CA ALA A 102 6.14 -13.27 -7.56
C ALA A 102 5.30 -13.99 -8.63
N LEU A 103 4.27 -13.33 -9.17
CA LEU A 103 3.44 -13.87 -10.25
C LEU A 103 4.27 -14.14 -11.51
N ALA A 104 5.10 -13.18 -11.93
CA ALA A 104 5.96 -13.31 -13.09
C ALA A 104 7.05 -14.40 -12.94
N SER A 105 7.51 -14.63 -11.71
CA SER A 105 8.53 -15.64 -11.39
C SER A 105 7.96 -17.04 -11.15
N SER A 106 6.64 -17.16 -11.02
CA SER A 106 5.98 -18.43 -10.73
C SER A 106 5.80 -19.27 -11.99
N VAL A 107 5.88 -20.61 -11.84
CA VAL A 107 5.69 -21.51 -12.98
C VAL A 107 4.19 -21.59 -13.34
N PRO A 108 3.78 -21.33 -14.59
CA PRO A 108 2.39 -21.46 -15.01
C PRO A 108 1.82 -22.87 -14.77
N PRO A 109 0.60 -23.02 -14.21
CA PRO A 109 -0.01 -24.32 -13.95
C PRO A 109 -0.04 -25.30 -15.14
N PRO A 110 -0.28 -24.86 -16.40
CA PRO A 110 -0.24 -25.76 -17.55
C PRO A 110 1.12 -26.42 -17.79
N LEU A 111 2.23 -25.72 -17.49
CA LEU A 111 3.58 -26.29 -17.65
C LEU A 111 3.86 -27.38 -16.62
N ILE A 112 3.36 -27.20 -15.39
CA ILE A 112 3.48 -28.21 -14.34
C ILE A 112 2.69 -29.45 -14.74
N ALA A 113 1.44 -29.29 -15.20
CA ALA A 113 0.60 -30.39 -15.67
C ALA A 113 1.25 -31.17 -16.84
N ALA A 114 1.79 -30.45 -17.83
CA ALA A 114 2.49 -31.06 -18.96
C ALA A 114 3.71 -31.90 -18.51
N ASN A 115 4.51 -31.39 -17.57
CA ASN A 115 5.64 -32.13 -16.99
C ASN A 115 5.19 -33.43 -16.30
N ARG A 116 4.09 -33.39 -15.54
CA ARG A 116 3.54 -34.59 -14.88
C ARG A 116 3.04 -35.62 -15.87
N MET A 117 2.31 -35.21 -16.91
CA MET A 117 1.85 -36.09 -17.97
C MET A 117 3.02 -36.78 -18.68
N GLN A 118 4.06 -36.01 -19.03
CA GLN A 118 5.24 -36.56 -19.68
C GLN A 118 5.97 -37.58 -18.79
N SER A 119 6.15 -37.26 -17.51
CA SER A 119 6.78 -38.18 -16.55
C SER A 119 6.02 -39.50 -16.42
N GLN A 120 4.69 -39.44 -16.33
CA GLN A 120 3.83 -40.63 -16.28
C GLN A 120 3.91 -41.45 -17.56
N GLN A 121 3.90 -40.81 -18.72
CA GLN A 121 4.04 -41.48 -20.01
C GLN A 121 5.38 -42.22 -20.13
N LEU A 122 6.48 -41.56 -19.77
CA LEU A 122 7.81 -42.16 -19.83
C LEU A 122 7.93 -43.37 -18.89
N GLN A 123 7.38 -43.27 -17.68
CA GLN A 123 7.35 -44.40 -16.73
C GLN A 123 6.57 -45.59 -17.29
N ALA A 124 5.42 -45.35 -17.94
CA ALA A 124 4.60 -46.41 -18.52
C ALA A 124 5.30 -47.14 -19.68
N THR A 125 6.24 -46.49 -20.37
CA THR A 125 6.97 -47.05 -21.51
C THR A 125 8.38 -47.54 -21.19
N ASN A 126 8.79 -47.53 -19.91
CA ASN A 126 10.15 -47.84 -19.48
C ASN A 126 10.34 -49.34 -19.22
N VAL A 127 10.71 -50.09 -20.26
CA VAL A 127 11.01 -51.54 -20.21
C VAL A 127 12.45 -51.85 -19.84
#